data_AF-A0A2M7CDE5-F1
#
_entry.id   AF-A0A2M7CDE5-F1
#
_cell.length_a   1.000
_cell.length_b   1.000
_cell.length_c   1.000
_cell.angle_alpha   90.00
_cell.angle_beta   90.00
_cell.angle_gamma   90.00
#
_symmetry.space_group_name_H-M   'P 1'
#
loop_
_entity.id
_entity.type
_entity.pdbx_description
1 polymer ?
#
loop_
_entity_poly.entity_id
_entity_poly.type
_entity_poly.pdbx_seq_one_letter_code
_entity_poly.pdbx_strand_id
1 'polypeptide(L)'
;LYARLVLGVPVNDLTGGNKCFRREVLEALDLDAVSSQGYGFQIEMTYRAIRKVFHVKEIPITFTDRQLGQSKMSKRIVLEAVLLV
;
A
#
# COMPACT_ATOMS: atom_id res chain seq x y z
N LEU A 1 10.16 -4.83 1.51
CA LEU A 1 11.59 -4.62 1.17
C LEU A 1 11.85 -4.47 -0.33
N TYR A 2 11.48 -5.45 -1.18
CA TYR A 2 11.73 -5.34 -2.63
C TYR A 2 11.03 -4.13 -3.28
N ALA A 3 9.74 -3.89 -3.01
CA ALA A 3 9.01 -2.74 -3.56
C ALA A 3 9.64 -1.39 -3.17
N ARG A 4 10.17 -1.30 -1.94
CA ARG A 4 10.92 -0.13 -1.47
C ARG A 4 12.18 0.12 -2.31
N LEU A 5 12.93 -0.95 -2.59
CA LEU A 5 14.15 -0.88 -3.40
C LEU A 5 13.85 -0.53 -4.86
N VAL A 6 12.87 -1.19 -5.46
CA VAL A 6 12.48 -0.96 -6.87
C VAL A 6 11.93 0.45 -7.08
N LEU A 7 11.09 0.93 -6.17
CA LEU A 7 10.47 2.26 -6.30
C LEU A 7 11.35 3.40 -5.73
N GLY A 8 12.44 3.06 -5.04
CA GLY A 8 13.37 4.04 -4.47
C GLY A 8 12.75 4.94 -3.40
N VAL A 9 11.78 4.46 -2.63
CA VAL A 9 11.05 5.26 -1.62
C VAL A 9 11.53 4.98 -0.20
N PRO A 10 11.46 5.94 0.74
CA PRO A 10 11.91 5.76 2.12
C PRO A 10 10.81 5.19 3.05
N VAL A 11 10.01 4.22 2.58
CA VAL A 11 8.91 3.60 3.34
C VAL A 11 9.18 2.12 3.54
N ASN A 12 9.12 1.62 4.78
CA ASN A 12 9.42 0.23 5.10
C ASN A 12 8.26 -0.72 4.74
N ASP A 13 7.03 -0.34 5.08
CA ASP A 13 5.81 -1.08 4.77
C ASP A 13 4.93 -0.34 3.76
N LEU A 14 5.10 -0.69 2.47
CA LEU A 14 4.25 -0.19 1.39
C LEU A 14 2.92 -0.96 1.26
N THR A 15 2.86 -2.17 1.83
CA THR A 15 1.78 -3.14 1.64
C THR A 15 0.70 -3.07 2.71
N GLY A 16 0.99 -2.48 3.87
CA GLY A 16 0.07 -2.39 4.99
C GLY A 16 -1.23 -1.71 4.62
N GLY A 17 -2.37 -2.32 4.94
CA GLY A 17 -3.70 -1.76 4.64
C GLY A 17 -4.20 -0.73 5.66
N ASN A 18 -3.54 -0.60 6.81
CA ASN A 18 -3.92 0.34 7.86
C ASN A 18 -3.26 1.70 7.64
N LYS A 19 -3.82 2.50 6.72
CA LYS A 19 -3.29 3.82 6.35
C LYS A 19 -4.33 4.91 6.61
N CYS A 20 -3.85 6.07 7.05
CA CYS A 20 -4.64 7.29 7.15
C CYS A 20 -4.13 8.30 6.12
N PHE A 21 -5.05 8.86 5.34
CA PHE A 21 -4.76 9.92 4.38
C PHE A 21 -5.46 11.20 4.84
N ARG A 22 -4.77 12.34 4.69
CA ARG A 22 -5.46 13.63 4.75
C ARG A 22 -6.32 13.79 3.50
N ARG A 23 -7.41 14.54 3.60
CA ARG A 23 -8.33 14.76 2.49
C ARG A 23 -7.61 15.35 1.29
N GLU A 24 -6.78 16.37 1.51
CA GLU A 24 -6.04 17.05 0.43
C GLU A 24 -5.09 16.13 -0.33
N VAL A 25 -4.61 15.04 0.30
CA VAL A 25 -3.78 14.05 -0.39
C VAL A 25 -4.61 13.25 -1.38
N LEU A 26 -5.79 12.79 -0.97
CA LEU A 26 -6.67 12.01 -1.85
C LEU A 26 -7.21 12.85 -3.01
N GLU A 27 -7.58 14.11 -2.74
CA GLU A 27 -8.04 15.06 -3.77
C GLU A 27 -6.95 15.40 -4.79
N ALA A 28 -5.68 15.39 -4.36
CA ALA A 28 -4.56 15.64 -5.27
C ALA A 28 -4.19 14.44 -6.13
N LEU A 29 -4.62 13.22 -5.78
CA LEU A 29 -4.32 12.01 -6.56
C LEU A 29 -5.39 11.80 -7.64
N ASP A 30 -4.94 11.44 -8.84
CA ASP A 30 -5.85 10.92 -9.87
C ASP A 30 -6.21 9.48 -9.50
N LEU A 31 -7.37 9.31 -8.88
CA LEU A 31 -7.87 8.03 -8.39
C LEU A 31 -8.39 7.14 -9.53
N ASP A 32 -8.89 7.74 -10.60
CA ASP A 32 -9.39 7.00 -11.77
C ASP A 32 -8.25 6.37 -12.56
N ALA A 33 -7.07 6.99 -12.53
CA ALA A 33 -5.86 6.41 -13.12
C ALA A 33 -5.21 5.30 -12.29
N VAL A 34 -5.72 4.95 -11.10
CA VAL A 34 -5.16 3.86 -10.28
C VAL A 34 -5.51 2.52 -10.93
N SER A 35 -4.50 1.85 -11.48
CA SER A 35 -4.69 0.60 -12.23
C SER A 35 -4.25 -0.66 -11.47
N SER A 36 -3.52 -0.51 -10.37
CA SER A 36 -3.05 -1.67 -9.60
C SER A 36 -4.22 -2.40 -8.94
N GLN A 37 -4.29 -3.71 -9.14
CA GLN A 37 -5.33 -4.55 -8.56
C GLN A 37 -4.89 -5.17 -7.23
N GLY A 38 -5.87 -5.69 -6.48
CA GLY A 38 -5.61 -6.47 -5.27
C GLY A 38 -4.91 -5.65 -4.20
N TYR A 39 -3.76 -6.13 -3.72
CA TYR A 39 -2.97 -5.42 -2.69
C TYR A 39 -2.00 -4.39 -3.30
N GLY A 40 -1.77 -4.43 -4.62
CA GLY A 40 -0.83 -3.54 -5.31
C GLY A 40 -1.22 -2.06 -5.22
N PHE A 41 -2.52 -1.75 -5.15
CA PHE A 41 -2.98 -0.36 -5.02
C PHE A 41 -2.45 0.32 -3.74
N GLN A 42 -2.17 -0.43 -2.67
CA GLN A 42 -1.59 0.14 -1.46
C GLN A 42 -0.20 0.73 -1.72
N ILE A 43 0.59 0.02 -2.53
CA ILE A 43 1.93 0.45 -2.94
C ILE A 43 1.80 1.66 -3.87
N GLU A 44 0.92 1.56 -4.88
CA GLU A 44 0.71 2.63 -5.85
C GLU A 44 0.24 3.94 -5.20
N MET A 45 -0.72 3.88 -4.27
CA MET A 45 -1.24 5.06 -3.58
C MET A 45 -0.14 5.78 -2.79
N THR A 46 0.70 5.04 -2.06
CA THR A 46 1.83 5.63 -1.33
C THR A 46 2.89 6.18 -2.27
N TYR A 47 3.21 5.46 -3.35
CA TYR A 47 4.15 5.91 -4.36
C TYR A 47 3.69 7.23 -5.01
N ARG A 48 2.44 7.29 -5.48
CA ARG A 48 1.87 8.50 -6.09
C ARG A 48 1.84 9.68 -5.12
N ALA A 49 1.53 9.45 -3.84
CA ALA A 49 1.59 10.49 -2.82
C ALA A 49 3.01 11.06 -2.65
N ILE A 50 4.02 10.20 -2.59
CA ILE A 50 5.44 10.61 -2.52
C ILE A 50 5.86 11.36 -3.79
N ARG A 51 5.43 10.90 -4.97
CA ARG A 51 5.70 11.58 -6.26
C ARG A 51 5.07 12.97 -6.34
N LYS A 52 3.98 13.22 -5.61
CA LYS A 52 3.37 14.54 -5.44
C LYS A 52 3.94 15.33 -4.25
N VAL A 53 5.08 14.90 -3.70
CA VAL A 53 5.82 15.60 -2.63
C VAL A 53 5.05 15.66 -1.30
N PHE A 54 4.08 14.76 -1.10
CA PHE A 54 3.45 14.61 0.21
C PHE A 54 4.35 13.85 1.17
N HIS A 55 4.24 14.20 2.45
CA HIS A 55 5.00 13.56 3.53
C HIS A 55 4.30 12.28 3.99
N VAL A 56 5.06 11.18 4.02
CA VAL A 56 4.60 9.89 4.54
C VAL A 56 5.36 9.59 5.83
N LYS A 57 4.64 9.23 6.90
CA LYS A 57 5.21 8.86 8.19
C LYS A 57 4.67 7.50 8.61
N GLU A 58 5.57 6.61 9.01
CA GLU A 58 5.22 5.30 9.56
C GLU A 58 5.01 5.40 11.07
N ILE A 59 3.88 4.87 11.54
CA ILE A 59 3.53 4.81 12.96
C ILE A 59 3.56 3.32 13.37
N PRO A 60 4.46 2.92 14.29
CA PRO A 60 4.54 1.53 14.73
C PRO A 60 3.23 1.07 15.39
N ILE A 61 2.79 -0.14 15.04
CA ILE A 61 1.65 -0.80 15.66
C ILE A 61 2.02 -2.24 16.03
N THR A 62 1.31 -2.80 17.01
CA THR A 62 1.30 -4.24 17.25
C THR A 62 0.18 -4.85 16.43
N PHE A 63 0.53 -5.66 15.44
CA PHE A 63 -0.43 -6.41 14.65
C PHE A 63 -0.81 -7.70 15.39
N THR A 64 -2.07 -7.87 15.73
CA THR A 64 -2.57 -9.06 16.44
C THR A 64 -3.23 -10.05 15.47
N ASP A 65 -3.11 -11.33 15.78
CA ASP A 65 -3.69 -12.38 14.95
C ASP A 65 -5.22 -12.35 14.98
N ARG A 66 -5.82 -12.64 13.83
CA ARG A 66 -7.27 -12.82 13.71
C ARG A 66 -7.70 -14.02 14.55
N GLN A 67 -8.60 -13.79 15.51
CA GLN A 67 -9.13 -14.85 16.37
C GLN A 67 -10.39 -15.51 15.81
N LEU A 68 -11.18 -14.80 14.99
CA LEU A 68 -12.46 -15.26 14.46
C LEU A 68 -12.57 -15.01 12.95
N GLY A 69 -13.19 -15.96 12.24
CA GLY A 69 -13.40 -15.92 10.79
C GLY A 69 -12.22 -16.48 9.98
N GLN A 70 -12.48 -16.84 8.72
CA GLN A 70 -11.46 -17.36 7.81
C GLN A 70 -10.74 -16.24 7.06
N SER A 71 -9.44 -16.42 6.82
CA SER A 71 -8.68 -15.49 5.99
C SER A 71 -9.16 -15.54 4.55
N LYS A 72 -9.38 -14.35 3.97
CA LYS A 72 -9.63 -14.22 2.53
C LYS A 72 -8.34 -14.28 1.70
N MET A 73 -7.17 -14.32 2.35
CA MET A 73 -5.87 -14.45 1.68
C MET A 73 -5.69 -15.84 1.09
N SER A 74 -5.34 -15.90 -0.19
CA SER A 74 -5.00 -17.14 -0.90
C SER A 74 -3.64 -17.02 -1.59
N LYS A 75 -3.01 -18.16 -1.92
CA LYS A 75 -1.74 -18.18 -2.67
C LYS A 75 -1.84 -17.43 -4.01
N ARG A 76 -3.01 -17.46 -4.65
CA ARG A 76 -3.28 -16.73 -5.89
C ARG A 76 -3.20 -15.21 -5.69
N ILE A 77 -3.84 -14.70 -4.64
CA ILE A 77 -3.81 -13.28 -4.28
C ILE A 77 -2.38 -12.81 -3.98
N VAL A 78 -1.58 -13.66 -3.31
CA VAL A 78 -0.17 -13.37 -3.04
C VAL A 78 0.64 -13.29 -4.33
N LEU A 79 0.42 -14.24 -5.27
CA LEU A 79 1.14 -14.26 -6.54
C LEU A 79 0.78 -13.07 -7.43
N GLU A 80 -0.52 -12.71 -7.52
CA GLU A 80 -0.99 -11.52 -8.22
C GLU A 80 -0.32 -10.25 -7.67
N ALA A 81 -0.24 -10.11 -6.34
CA ALA A 81 0.40 -8.96 -5.70
C ALA A 81 1.92 -8.88 -5.93
N VAL A 82 2.60 -10.02 -6.13
CA VAL A 82 4.05 -10.04 -6.41
C VAL A 82 4.35 -9.73 -7.88
N LEU A 83 3.50 -10.15 -8.82
CA LEU A 83 3.71 -9.96 -10.26
C LEU A 83 3.25 -8.59 -10.79
N LEU A 84 2.32 -7.93 -10.10
CA LEU A 84 1.79 -6.62 -10.47
C LEU A 84 2.69 -5.44 -10.05
N VAL A 85 3.67 -5.68 -9.18
CA VAL A 85 4.63 -4.67 -8.67
C VAL A 85 5.91 -4.74 -9.48
#